data_AF-A0AAE1GYR5-F1
#
_entry.id   AF-A0AAE1GYR5-F1
#
_cell.length_a   1.000
_cell.length_b   1.000
_cell.length_c   1.000
_cell.angle_alpha   90.00
_cell.angle_beta   90.00
_cell.angle_gamma   90.00
#
_symmetry.space_group_name_H-M   'P 1'
#
loop_
_entity.id
_entity.type
_entity.pdbx_description
1 polymer ?
#
loop_
_entity_poly.entity_id
_entity_poly.type
_entity_poly.pdbx_seq_one_letter_code
_entity_poly.pdbx_strand_id
1 'polypeptide(L)'
;MNKSIHSLQMEEYTREPCPWRIMDDIGGAFAMGAIGGGVFQSFRGFRNAPSGISRRLAGSLSAIQQRSPVIAGSFAVWGGMFSTFDCSLAHLRKKEDPWNSILSGALTGGVLAARSGPGPMAASAAVGGLLLALIEGVGIWMTRMTAEHFQPQMPPPADAQPSPFPGMPLNPSGQQSELQ
;
A
#
# COMPACT_ATOMS: atom_id res chain seq x y z
N MET A 1 -0.46 -17.61 31.25
CA MET A 1 -1.34 -17.89 30.09
C MET A 1 -2.13 -16.69 29.56
N ASN A 2 -2.13 -15.52 30.21
CA ASN A 2 -2.93 -14.36 29.74
C ASN A 2 -2.14 -13.33 28.88
N LYS A 3 -0.85 -13.57 28.63
CA LYS A 3 0.04 -12.60 27.95
C LYS A 3 0.20 -12.87 26.44
N SER A 4 -0.08 -14.08 25.98
CA SER A 4 0.10 -14.49 24.58
C SER A 4 -1.16 -14.32 23.71
N ILE A 5 -2.34 -14.22 24.32
CA ILE A 5 -3.59 -13.91 23.60
C ILE A 5 -3.63 -12.42 23.19
N HIS A 6 -3.09 -11.53 24.03
CA HIS A 6 -3.05 -10.08 23.74
C HIS A 6 -2.10 -9.69 22.60
N SER A 7 -1.06 -10.48 22.33
CA SER A 7 -0.15 -10.26 21.21
C SER A 7 -0.74 -10.69 19.86
N LEU A 8 -1.68 -11.64 19.83
CA LEU A 8 -2.33 -12.08 18.59
C LEU A 8 -3.49 -11.17 18.17
N GLN A 9 -4.16 -10.50 19.12
CA GLN A 9 -5.16 -9.46 18.79
C GLN A 9 -4.54 -8.12 18.32
N MET A 10 -3.22 -7.95 18.49
CA MET A 10 -2.50 -6.73 18.08
C MET A 10 -1.83 -6.85 16.70
N GLU A 11 -2.07 -7.95 15.96
CA GLU A 11 -1.77 -8.06 14.53
C GLU A 11 -3.04 -8.06 13.65
N GLU A 12 -4.18 -8.52 14.17
CA GLU A 12 -5.51 -8.40 13.53
C GLU A 12 -6.12 -6.98 13.67
N TYR A 13 -5.41 -6.06 14.33
CA TYR A 13 -5.69 -4.63 14.41
C TYR A 13 -4.67 -3.79 13.59
N THR A 14 -3.85 -4.44 12.76
CA THR A 14 -2.83 -3.75 11.92
C THR A 14 -3.37 -3.36 10.54
N ARG A 15 -4.65 -3.63 10.25
CA ARG A 15 -5.36 -3.13 9.07
C ARG A 15 -6.41 -2.12 9.49
N GLU A 16 -6.17 -0.86 9.13
CA GLU A 16 -7.15 0.17 9.38
C GLU A 16 -8.45 -0.14 8.61
N PRO A 17 -9.62 -0.09 9.26
CA PRO A 17 -10.88 -0.48 8.64
C PRO A 17 -11.18 0.41 7.43
N CYS A 18 -11.88 -0.16 6.45
CA CYS A 18 -12.06 0.44 5.13
C CYS A 18 -12.66 1.86 5.05
N PRO A 19 -13.39 2.45 6.03
CA PRO A 19 -13.66 3.88 5.91
C PRO A 19 -12.44 4.74 6.25
N TRP A 20 -11.57 4.29 7.15
CA TRP A 20 -10.43 5.07 7.63
C TRP A 20 -9.23 4.99 6.69
N ARG A 21 -8.93 3.79 6.15
CA ARG A 21 -7.87 3.63 5.13
C ARG A 21 -8.11 4.48 3.88
N ILE A 22 -9.36 4.54 3.41
CA ILE A 22 -9.72 5.39 2.26
C ILE A 22 -9.50 6.87 2.57
N MET A 23 -9.84 7.32 3.79
CA MET A 23 -9.64 8.71 4.19
C MET A 23 -8.15 9.08 4.23
N ASP A 24 -7.33 8.20 4.80
CA ASP A 24 -5.88 8.41 4.87
C ASP A 24 -5.25 8.41 3.47
N ASP A 25 -5.65 7.49 2.59
CA ASP A 25 -5.17 7.43 1.21
C ASP A 25 -5.56 8.67 0.38
N ILE A 26 -6.79 9.18 0.56
CA ILE A 26 -7.25 10.44 -0.07
C ILE A 26 -6.41 11.61 0.44
N GLY A 27 -6.20 11.70 1.76
CA GLY A 27 -5.43 12.77 2.39
C GLY A 27 -3.96 12.75 1.97
N GLY A 28 -3.34 11.57 2.00
CA GLY A 28 -1.98 11.32 1.55
C GLY A 28 -1.79 11.67 0.08
N ALA A 29 -2.68 11.19 -0.79
CA ALA A 29 -2.62 11.50 -2.22
C ALA A 29 -2.84 13.00 -2.51
N PHE A 30 -3.74 13.65 -1.78
CA PHE A 30 -3.95 15.10 -1.87
C PHE A 30 -2.68 15.85 -1.46
N ALA A 31 -2.06 15.49 -0.32
CA ALA A 31 -0.84 16.13 0.16
C ALA A 31 0.32 15.96 -0.83
N MET A 32 0.52 14.74 -1.35
CA MET A 32 1.52 14.48 -2.39
C MET A 32 1.27 15.32 -3.65
N GLY A 33 0.00 15.41 -4.09
CA GLY A 33 -0.38 16.21 -5.24
C GLY A 33 -0.25 17.72 -5.02
N ALA A 34 -0.51 18.21 -3.81
CA ALA A 34 -0.37 19.63 -3.46
C ALA A 34 1.10 20.06 -3.37
N ILE A 35 1.95 19.21 -2.78
CA ILE A 35 3.40 19.45 -2.70
C ILE A 35 4.02 19.34 -4.09
N GLY A 36 3.77 18.24 -4.81
CA GLY A 36 4.31 18.01 -6.14
C GLY A 36 3.81 19.03 -7.16
N GLY A 37 2.50 19.30 -7.15
CA GLY A 37 1.87 20.33 -7.97
C GLY A 37 2.39 21.73 -7.65
N GLY A 38 2.54 22.06 -6.36
CA GLY A 38 3.10 23.34 -5.92
C GLY A 38 4.53 23.56 -6.41
N VAL A 39 5.42 22.58 -6.24
CA VAL A 39 6.82 22.67 -6.69
C VAL A 39 6.88 22.77 -8.22
N PHE A 40 6.21 21.89 -8.94
CA PHE A 40 6.22 21.90 -10.41
C PHE A 40 5.65 23.21 -10.98
N GLN A 41 4.55 23.69 -10.40
CA GLN A 41 3.92 24.92 -10.85
C GLN A 41 4.69 26.17 -10.44
N SER A 42 5.43 26.13 -9.33
CA SER A 42 6.34 27.22 -8.95
C SER A 42 7.44 27.43 -10.01
N PHE A 43 8.06 26.33 -10.47
CA PHE A 43 9.13 26.38 -11.45
C PHE A 43 8.60 26.81 -12.82
N ARG A 44 7.49 26.19 -13.26
CA ARG A 44 6.85 26.54 -14.53
C ARG A 44 6.28 27.96 -14.51
N GLY A 45 5.71 28.41 -13.39
CA GLY A 45 5.19 29.75 -13.18
C GLY A 45 6.29 30.81 -13.21
N PHE A 46 7.43 30.53 -12.58
CA PHE A 46 8.59 31.42 -12.62
C PHE A 46 9.20 31.55 -14.02
N ARG A 47 9.21 30.46 -14.80
CA ARG A 47 9.71 30.46 -16.20
C ARG A 47 8.76 31.12 -17.19
N ASN A 48 7.45 31.03 -16.97
CA ASN A 48 6.44 31.56 -17.89
C ASN A 48 6.02 33.02 -17.60
N ALA A 49 6.47 33.59 -16.47
CA ALA A 49 6.11 34.95 -16.06
C ALA A 49 7.01 36.05 -16.69
N PRO A 50 6.48 37.27 -16.89
CA PRO A 50 7.19 38.39 -17.50
C PRO A 50 8.45 38.81 -16.72
N SER A 51 9.37 39.51 -17.39
CA SER A 51 10.68 39.90 -16.82
C SER A 51 10.55 40.79 -15.56
N GLY A 52 11.32 40.42 -14.53
CA GLY A 52 11.36 41.07 -13.21
C GLY A 52 11.11 40.08 -12.06
N ILE A 53 11.99 40.08 -11.05
CA ILE A 53 11.95 39.11 -9.94
C ILE A 53 10.62 39.17 -9.18
N SER A 54 10.12 40.38 -8.87
CA SER A 54 8.83 40.57 -8.19
C SER A 54 7.64 40.05 -9.00
N ARG A 55 7.60 40.32 -10.32
CA ARG A 55 6.54 39.84 -11.22
C ARG A 55 6.60 38.33 -11.44
N ARG A 56 7.79 37.74 -11.47
CA ARG A 56 7.97 36.28 -11.56
C ARG A 56 7.52 35.56 -10.30
N LEU A 57 7.80 36.13 -9.13
CA LEU A 57 7.33 35.58 -7.85
C LEU A 57 5.80 35.70 -7.74
N ALA A 58 5.22 36.85 -8.09
CA ALA A 58 3.77 37.02 -8.12
C ALA A 58 3.09 36.07 -9.11
N GLY A 59 3.63 35.94 -10.34
CA GLY A 59 3.10 35.00 -11.34
C GLY A 59 3.24 33.53 -10.93
N SER A 60 4.32 33.18 -10.23
CA SER A 60 4.53 31.85 -9.65
C SER A 60 3.51 31.55 -8.55
N LEU A 61 3.30 32.48 -7.61
CA LEU A 61 2.30 32.34 -6.53
C LEU A 61 0.88 32.18 -7.08
N SER A 62 0.48 33.01 -8.05
CA SER A 62 -0.83 32.89 -8.69
C SER A 62 -0.97 31.55 -9.45
N ALA A 63 0.10 31.07 -10.09
CA ALA A 63 0.08 29.78 -10.79
C ALA A 63 -0.06 28.59 -9.82
N ILE A 64 0.63 28.64 -8.67
CA ILE A 64 0.49 27.64 -7.60
C ILE A 64 -0.95 27.64 -7.08
N GLN A 65 -1.48 28.80 -6.71
CA GLN A 65 -2.82 28.90 -6.13
C GLN A 65 -3.92 28.40 -7.07
N GLN A 66 -3.82 28.66 -8.38
CA GLN A 66 -4.85 28.24 -9.31
C GLN A 66 -4.76 26.78 -9.75
N ARG A 67 -3.56 26.20 -9.82
CA ARG A 67 -3.36 24.88 -10.45
C ARG A 67 -2.97 23.78 -9.46
N SER A 68 -2.27 24.10 -8.38
CA SER A 68 -1.90 23.13 -7.35
C SER A 68 -3.11 22.40 -6.75
N PRO A 69 -4.22 23.06 -6.34
CA PRO A 69 -5.38 22.35 -5.78
C PRO A 69 -6.10 21.47 -6.80
N VAL A 70 -6.07 21.82 -8.10
CA VAL A 70 -6.68 20.99 -9.16
C VAL A 70 -5.89 19.69 -9.36
N ILE A 71 -4.55 19.79 -9.35
CA ILE A 71 -3.67 18.61 -9.43
C ILE A 71 -3.84 17.77 -8.17
N ALA A 72 -3.79 18.38 -6.99
CA ALA A 72 -4.00 17.70 -5.70
C ALA A 72 -5.35 16.98 -5.64
N GLY A 73 -6.43 17.62 -6.08
CA GLY A 73 -7.75 17.00 -6.15
C GLY A 73 -7.80 15.83 -7.12
N SER A 74 -7.10 15.90 -8.25
CA SER A 74 -7.02 14.79 -9.22
C SER A 74 -6.30 13.57 -8.62
N PHE A 75 -5.21 13.79 -7.87
CA PHE A 75 -4.52 12.72 -7.14
C PHE A 75 -5.38 12.15 -6.01
N ALA A 76 -6.08 12.99 -5.26
CA ALA A 76 -7.01 12.57 -4.21
C ALA A 76 -8.14 11.68 -4.74
N VAL A 77 -8.74 12.07 -5.87
CA VAL A 77 -9.80 11.30 -6.53
C VAL A 77 -9.26 9.96 -7.06
N TRP A 78 -8.06 9.95 -7.62
CA TRP A 78 -7.41 8.71 -8.07
C TRP A 78 -7.11 7.77 -6.90
N GLY A 79 -6.47 8.26 -5.84
CA GLY A 79 -6.14 7.48 -4.63
C GLY A 79 -7.38 6.98 -3.91
N GLY A 80 -8.40 7.83 -3.75
CA GLY A 80 -9.68 7.44 -3.15
C GLY A 80 -10.40 6.36 -3.95
N MET A 81 -10.46 6.48 -5.27
CA MET A 81 -11.07 5.42 -6.09
C MET A 81 -10.29 4.11 -5.99
N PHE A 82 -8.97 4.14 -6.08
CA PHE A 82 -8.14 2.96 -5.92
C PHE A 82 -8.44 2.22 -4.60
N SER A 83 -8.43 2.96 -3.47
CA SER A 83 -8.68 2.39 -2.15
C SER A 83 -10.12 1.91 -1.97
N THR A 84 -11.12 2.58 -2.57
CA THR A 84 -12.51 2.10 -2.56
C THR A 84 -12.68 0.78 -3.31
N PHE A 85 -12.05 0.63 -4.48
CA PHE A 85 -12.12 -0.60 -5.25
C PHE A 85 -11.35 -1.73 -4.57
N ASP A 86 -10.17 -1.44 -4.01
CA ASP A 86 -9.39 -2.45 -3.29
C ASP A 86 -10.13 -2.96 -2.04
N CYS A 87 -10.69 -2.05 -1.23
CA CYS A 87 -11.54 -2.41 -0.09
C CYS A 87 -12.78 -3.22 -0.50
N SER A 88 -13.42 -2.86 -1.62
CA SER A 88 -14.59 -3.58 -2.13
C SER A 88 -14.23 -4.99 -2.61
N LEU A 89 -13.10 -5.15 -3.31
CA LEU A 89 -12.62 -6.43 -3.80
C LEU A 89 -12.17 -7.34 -2.65
N ALA A 90 -11.48 -6.80 -1.65
CA ALA A 90 -11.10 -7.51 -0.44
C ALA A 90 -12.34 -8.02 0.32
N HIS A 91 -13.38 -7.20 0.43
CA HIS A 91 -14.63 -7.59 1.08
C HIS A 91 -15.39 -8.69 0.30
N LEU A 92 -15.42 -8.60 -1.04
CA LEU A 92 -16.11 -9.58 -1.89
C LEU A 92 -15.39 -10.94 -1.95
N ARG A 93 -14.06 -10.93 -2.01
CA ARG A 93 -13.26 -12.16 -2.20
C ARG A 93 -12.74 -12.78 -0.91
N LYS A 94 -12.79 -12.06 0.22
CA LYS A 94 -12.24 -12.48 1.54
C LYS A 94 -10.79 -12.98 1.46
N LYS A 95 -10.07 -12.57 0.41
CA LYS A 95 -8.67 -12.89 0.12
C LYS A 95 -8.01 -11.65 -0.43
N GLU A 96 -6.79 -11.41 0.03
CA GLU A 96 -5.97 -10.28 -0.37
C GLU A 96 -4.83 -10.80 -1.21
N ASP A 97 -5.09 -10.92 -2.51
CA ASP A 97 -4.11 -11.31 -3.51
C ASP A 97 -3.61 -10.08 -4.27
N PRO A 98 -2.37 -10.08 -4.82
CA PRO A 98 -1.85 -9.00 -5.67
C PRO A 98 -2.76 -8.66 -6.86
N TRP A 99 -3.62 -9.59 -7.24
CA TRP A 99 -4.64 -9.39 -8.27
C TRP A 99 -5.69 -8.32 -7.89
N ASN A 100 -5.93 -8.10 -6.60
CA ASN A 100 -6.86 -7.06 -6.13
C ASN A 100 -6.32 -5.68 -6.46
N SER A 101 -5.03 -5.41 -6.19
CA SER A 101 -4.34 -4.16 -6.54
C SER A 101 -4.29 -3.92 -8.05
N ILE A 102 -4.04 -4.96 -8.85
CA ILE A 102 -4.00 -4.85 -10.32
C ILE A 102 -5.39 -4.52 -10.87
N LEU A 103 -6.41 -5.23 -10.39
CA LEU A 103 -7.78 -5.04 -10.84
C LEU A 103 -8.35 -3.71 -10.37
N SER A 104 -8.09 -3.30 -9.12
CA SER A 104 -8.50 -1.98 -8.62
C SER A 104 -7.81 -0.85 -9.39
N GLY A 105 -6.56 -1.02 -9.80
CA GLY A 105 -5.85 -0.12 -10.72
C GLY A 105 -6.51 0.01 -12.10
N ALA A 106 -6.84 -1.13 -12.70
CA ALA A 106 -7.52 -1.16 -13.99
C ALA A 106 -8.93 -0.54 -13.92
N LEU A 107 -9.68 -0.85 -12.85
CA LEU A 107 -11.01 -0.28 -12.60
C LEU A 107 -10.93 1.23 -12.38
N THR A 108 -10.00 1.71 -11.56
CA THR A 108 -9.80 3.15 -11.32
C THR A 108 -9.48 3.89 -12.61
N GLY A 109 -8.54 3.36 -13.41
CA GLY A 109 -8.17 3.94 -14.71
C GLY A 109 -9.33 3.95 -15.69
N GLY A 110 -10.09 2.86 -15.76
CA GLY A 110 -11.27 2.76 -16.61
C GLY A 110 -12.39 3.72 -16.20
N VAL A 111 -12.73 3.79 -14.91
CA VAL A 111 -13.81 4.64 -14.39
C VAL A 111 -13.50 6.12 -14.60
N LEU A 112 -12.25 6.54 -14.37
CA LEU A 112 -11.82 7.92 -14.62
C LEU A 112 -11.91 8.33 -16.10
N ALA A 113 -11.67 7.40 -17.02
CA ALA A 113 -11.74 7.62 -18.46
C ALA A 113 -13.09 7.23 -19.08
N ALA A 114 -14.08 6.80 -18.29
CA ALA A 114 -15.37 6.35 -18.79
C ALA A 114 -16.09 7.43 -19.62
N ARG A 115 -15.96 8.70 -19.23
CA ARG A 115 -16.57 9.84 -19.94
C ARG A 115 -15.93 10.18 -21.28
N SER A 116 -14.70 9.71 -21.54
CA SER A 116 -13.98 9.96 -22.79
C SER A 116 -14.27 8.93 -23.89
N GLY A 117 -15.17 7.98 -23.63
CA GLY A 117 -15.57 6.94 -24.58
C GLY A 117 -14.80 5.62 -24.38
N PRO A 118 -15.22 4.56 -25.09
CA PRO A 118 -14.75 3.19 -24.84
C PRO A 118 -13.26 2.97 -25.16
N GLY A 119 -12.72 3.66 -26.18
CA GLY A 119 -11.31 3.56 -26.55
C GLY A 119 -10.38 4.09 -25.45
N PRO A 120 -10.52 5.37 -25.04
CA PRO A 120 -9.75 5.93 -23.93
C PRO A 120 -9.96 5.18 -22.60
N MET A 121 -11.18 4.71 -22.33
CA MET A 121 -11.49 3.88 -21.16
C MET A 121 -10.64 2.61 -21.11
N ALA A 122 -10.59 1.85 -22.20
CA ALA A 122 -9.79 0.63 -22.29
C ALA A 122 -8.29 0.92 -22.17
N ALA A 123 -7.81 1.99 -22.81
CA ALA A 123 -6.42 2.40 -22.72
C ALA A 123 -6.02 2.80 -21.29
N SER A 124 -6.82 3.61 -20.61
CA SER A 124 -6.55 4.01 -19.22
C SER A 124 -6.65 2.85 -18.24
N ALA A 125 -7.57 1.90 -18.45
CA ALA A 125 -7.63 0.68 -17.66
C ALA A 125 -6.37 -0.19 -17.84
N ALA A 126 -5.90 -0.35 -19.08
CA ALA A 126 -4.69 -1.11 -19.37
C ALA A 126 -3.45 -0.47 -18.71
N VAL A 127 -3.31 0.86 -18.81
CA VAL A 127 -2.20 1.59 -18.18
C VAL A 127 -2.27 1.49 -16.65
N GLY A 128 -3.46 1.68 -16.06
CA GLY A 128 -3.66 1.59 -14.61
C GLY A 128 -3.34 0.19 -14.06
N GLY A 129 -3.80 -0.86 -14.75
CA GLY A 129 -3.49 -2.24 -14.40
C GLY A 129 -2.02 -2.60 -14.56
N LEU A 130 -1.38 -2.17 -15.66
CA LEU A 130 0.04 -2.40 -15.91
C LEU A 130 0.92 -1.74 -14.84
N LEU A 131 0.64 -0.48 -14.49
CA LEU A 131 1.43 0.24 -13.48
C LEU A 131 1.39 -0.47 -12.13
N LEU A 132 0.22 -0.91 -11.68
CA LEU A 132 0.10 -1.60 -10.39
C LEU A 132 0.61 -3.04 -10.44
N ALA A 133 0.51 -3.71 -11.59
CA ALA A 133 1.16 -5.01 -11.78
C ALA A 133 2.69 -4.91 -11.64
N LEU A 134 3.29 -3.81 -12.12
CA LEU A 134 4.71 -3.56 -11.94
C LEU A 134 5.04 -3.24 -10.47
N ILE A 135 4.24 -2.42 -9.79
CA ILE A 135 4.47 -2.08 -8.37
C ILE A 135 4.41 -3.34 -7.49
N GLU A 136 3.36 -4.14 -7.63
CA GLU A 136 3.21 -5.41 -6.90
C GLU A 136 4.29 -6.42 -7.29
N GLY A 137 4.65 -6.50 -8.58
CA GLY A 137 5.72 -7.37 -9.07
C GLY A 137 7.08 -7.03 -8.47
N VAL A 138 7.41 -5.74 -8.37
CA VAL A 138 8.63 -5.25 -7.70
C VAL A 138 8.56 -5.48 -6.19
N GLY A 139 7.39 -5.30 -5.57
CA GLY A 139 7.18 -5.59 -4.15
C GLY A 139 7.45 -7.05 -3.79
N ILE A 140 6.92 -7.98 -4.60
CA ILE A 140 7.18 -9.42 -4.44
C ILE A 140 8.68 -9.69 -4.62
N TRP A 141 9.32 -9.13 -5.65
CA TRP A 141 10.73 -9.34 -5.93
C TRP A 141 11.64 -8.83 -4.79
N MET A 142 11.41 -7.60 -4.30
CA MET A 142 12.15 -7.05 -3.17
C MET A 142 11.97 -7.90 -1.90
N THR A 143 10.73 -8.31 -1.61
CA THR A 143 10.42 -9.16 -0.45
C THR A 143 11.17 -10.49 -0.52
N ARG A 144 11.25 -11.10 -1.71
CA ARG A 144 12.02 -12.34 -1.91
C ARG A 144 13.52 -12.16 -1.68
N MET A 145 14.10 -11.06 -2.15
CA MET A 145 15.53 -10.80 -1.92
C MET A 145 15.86 -10.50 -0.45
N THR A 146 14.97 -9.80 0.26
CA THR A 146 15.15 -9.58 1.71
C THR A 146 14.93 -10.87 2.50
N ALA A 147 13.98 -11.71 2.11
CA ALA A 147 13.74 -12.99 2.77
C ALA A 147 14.95 -13.95 2.66
N GLU A 148 15.69 -13.90 1.55
CA GLU A 148 16.95 -14.64 1.41
C GLU A 148 18.05 -14.11 2.34
N HIS A 149 18.05 -12.80 2.64
CA HIS A 149 18.98 -12.18 3.60
C HIS A 149 18.63 -12.46 5.07
N PHE A 150 17.36 -12.74 5.38
CA PHE A 150 16.87 -13.06 6.72
C PHE A 150 16.44 -14.53 6.85
N GLN A 151 17.24 -15.48 6.36
CA GLN A 151 17.08 -16.89 6.75
C GLN A 151 17.19 -16.95 8.30
N PRO A 152 16.12 -17.27 9.06
CA PRO A 152 16.27 -17.50 10.48
C PRO A 152 17.21 -18.69 10.65
N GLN A 153 18.35 -18.48 11.29
CA GLN A 153 19.19 -19.59 11.71
C GLN A 153 18.32 -20.53 12.54
N MET A 154 18.09 -21.72 12.00
CA MET A 154 17.35 -22.78 12.67
C MET A 154 17.97 -22.95 14.06
N PRO A 155 17.20 -22.85 15.16
CA PRO A 155 17.74 -23.10 16.49
C PRO A 155 18.46 -24.45 16.47
N PRO A 156 19.69 -24.55 17.01
CA PRO A 156 20.41 -25.81 17.02
C PRO A 156 19.52 -26.90 17.64
N PRO A 157 19.54 -28.13 17.10
CA PRO A 157 18.68 -29.22 17.55
C PRO A 157 18.77 -29.36 19.07
N ALA A 158 17.61 -29.56 19.70
CA ALA A 158 17.40 -29.55 21.14
C ALA A 158 18.17 -30.64 21.92
N ASP A 159 19.03 -31.39 21.25
CA ASP A 159 19.88 -32.44 21.84
C ASP A 159 21.14 -31.88 22.53
N ALA A 160 21.38 -30.56 22.45
CA ALA A 160 22.50 -29.88 23.11
C ALA A 160 22.10 -29.10 24.37
N GLN A 161 21.04 -29.51 25.07
CA GLN A 161 20.74 -29.01 26.41
C GLN A 161 21.25 -30.01 27.46
N PRO A 162 22.35 -29.73 28.18
CA PRO A 162 22.73 -30.57 29.30
C PRO A 162 21.63 -30.51 30.36
N SER A 163 21.05 -31.68 30.66
CA SER A 163 19.98 -31.87 31.63
C SER A 163 20.29 -31.14 32.96
N PRO A 164 19.40 -30.26 33.47
CA PRO A 164 19.67 -29.51 34.70
C PRO A 164 19.67 -30.36 35.98
N PHE A 165 19.28 -31.64 35.92
CA PHE A 165 19.14 -32.49 37.10
C PHE A 165 19.64 -33.92 36.82
N PRO A 166 20.73 -34.38 37.47
CA PRO A 166 21.14 -35.78 37.41
C PRO A 166 20.19 -36.63 38.27
N GLY A 167 19.54 -37.64 37.66
CA GLY A 167 19.00 -38.77 38.42
C GLY A 167 17.48 -38.97 38.47
N MET A 168 16.69 -38.37 37.57
CA MET A 168 15.27 -38.72 37.46
C MET A 168 15.00 -39.59 36.22
N PRO A 169 14.43 -40.81 36.36
CA PRO A 169 14.12 -41.66 35.21
C PRO A 169 12.94 -41.08 34.40
N LEU A 170 13.09 -41.11 33.07
CA LEU A 170 12.02 -40.82 32.11
C LEU A 170 10.87 -41.82 32.30
N ASN A 171 9.65 -41.34 32.58
CA ASN A 171 8.45 -42.16 32.58
C ASN A 171 7.79 -42.14 31.16
N PRO A 172 7.68 -43.27 30.44
CA PRO A 172 7.16 -43.32 29.09
C PRO A 172 5.68 -43.77 29.08
N SER A 173 4.78 -42.99 29.67
CA SER A 173 3.35 -43.36 29.71
C SER A 173 2.42 -42.18 29.43
N GLY A 174 2.02 -42.05 28.15
CA GLY A 174 0.96 -41.11 27.75
C GLY A 174 0.60 -41.04 26.26
N GLN A 175 1.12 -41.93 25.40
CA GLN A 175 1.02 -41.80 23.94
C GLN A 175 0.18 -42.91 23.26
N GLN A 176 -0.98 -43.30 23.81
CA GLN A 176 -1.78 -44.37 23.19
C GLN A 176 -3.29 -44.39 23.51
N SER A 177 -4.01 -43.28 23.39
CA SER A 177 -5.49 -43.29 23.36
C SER A 177 -6.02 -42.09 22.58
N GLU A 178 -7.08 -42.29 21.78
CA GLU A 178 -7.80 -41.32 20.94
C GLU A 178 -7.40 -41.30 19.45
N LEU A 179 -7.48 -42.49 18.85
CA LEU A 179 -7.70 -42.68 17.42
C LEU A 179 -9.05 -43.43 17.29
N GLN A 180 -10.13 -42.68 17.06
CA GLN A 180 -11.40 -43.19 16.53
C GLN A 180 -12.10 -42.12 15.71
#